data_AF-A0A1Q7ZVA5-F1
#
_entry.id   AF-A0A1Q7ZVA5-F1
#
_cell.length_a   1.000
_cell.length_b   1.000
_cell.length_c   1.000
_cell.angle_alpha   90.00
_cell.angle_beta   90.00
_cell.angle_gamma   90.00
#
_symmetry.space_group_name_H-M   'P 1'
#
loop_
_entity.id
_entity.type
_entity.pdbx_description
1 polymer ?
#
loop_
_entity_poly.entity_id
_entity_poly.type
_entity_poly.pdbx_seq_one_letter_code
_entity_poly.pdbx_strand_id
1 'polypeptide(L)'
;MKRYFFHVDEAISFILECLTLMNEGEIFVPKMQKYSIKEIASRISKKHKIIGLRRGEKIEESLITKVEMRNAKERDNMWIITQYSP
;
A
#
# COMPACT_ATOMS: atom_id res chain seq x y z
N MET A 1 -8.16 13.10 1.45
CA MET A 1 -7.80 11.71 1.75
C MET A 1 -7.16 11.08 0.53
N LYS A 2 -6.05 10.35 0.70
CA LYS A 2 -5.44 9.55 -0.36
C LYS A 2 -5.31 8.09 0.05
N ARG A 3 -5.48 7.19 -0.91
CA ARG A 3 -5.46 5.72 -0.70
C ARG A 3 -4.66 5.04 -1.80
N TYR A 4 -4.13 3.88 -1.46
CA TYR A 4 -3.66 2.91 -2.44
C TYR A 4 -4.83 1.99 -2.76
N PHE A 5 -4.96 1.65 -4.04
CA PHE A 5 -5.93 0.68 -4.51
C PHE A 5 -5.15 -0.50 -5.08
N PHE A 6 -5.64 -1.70 -4.80
CA PHE A 6 -5.01 -2.93 -5.24
C PHE A 6 -6.13 -3.77 -5.86
N HIS A 7 -6.01 -4.12 -7.14
CA HIS A 7 -7.00 -5.00 -7.74
C HIS A 7 -6.92 -6.38 -7.07
N VAL A 8 -8.06 -7.05 -6.92
CA VAL A 8 -8.11 -8.33 -6.19
C VAL A 8 -7.21 -9.37 -6.87
N ASP A 9 -7.25 -9.45 -8.20
CA ASP A 9 -6.40 -10.40 -8.96
C ASP A 9 -4.91 -10.06 -8.87
N GLU A 10 -4.57 -8.76 -8.82
CA GLU A 10 -3.18 -8.31 -8.62
C GLU A 10 -2.70 -8.68 -7.22
N ALA A 11 -3.55 -8.53 -6.20
CA ALA A 11 -3.24 -8.92 -4.84
C ALA A 11 -3.02 -10.43 -4.71
N ILE A 12 -3.86 -11.25 -5.36
CA ILE A 12 -3.68 -12.70 -5.41
C ILE A 12 -2.35 -13.06 -6.08
N SER A 13 -2.08 -12.48 -7.25
CA SER A 13 -0.83 -12.73 -7.99
C SER A 13 0.40 -12.33 -7.17
N PHE A 14 0.34 -11.18 -6.50
CA PHE A 14 1.40 -10.71 -5.61
C PHE A 14 1.62 -11.65 -4.42
N ILE A 15 0.55 -12.14 -3.78
CA ILE A 15 0.66 -13.10 -2.67
C ILE A 15 1.34 -14.40 -3.15
N LEU A 16 0.93 -14.92 -4.31
CA LEU A 16 1.53 -16.14 -4.88
C LEU A 16 3.01 -15.94 -5.21
N GLU A 17 3.40 -14.78 -5.74
CA GLU A 17 4.80 -14.43 -5.97
C GLU A 17 5.59 -14.39 -4.66
N CYS A 18 5.07 -13.71 -3.62
CA CYS A 18 5.70 -13.62 -2.31
C CYS A 18 5.97 -15.01 -1.69
N LEU A 19 5.05 -15.97 -1.84
CA LEU A 19 5.20 -17.33 -1.33
C LEU A 19 6.42 -18.05 -1.90
N THR A 20 6.82 -17.75 -3.13
CA THR A 20 8.01 -18.35 -3.76
C THR A 20 9.32 -17.70 -3.31
N LEU A 21 9.25 -16.49 -2.76
CA LEU A 21 10.40 -15.68 -2.35
C LEU A 21 10.66 -15.70 -0.85
N MET A 22 9.63 -16.03 -0.07
CA MET A 22 9.68 -16.05 1.39
C MET A 22 10.69 -17.06 1.90
N ASN A 23 11.51 -16.65 2.85
CA ASN A 23 12.44 -17.53 3.54
C ASN A 23 12.18 -17.48 5.05
N GLU A 24 12.34 -16.32 5.67
CA GLU A 24 12.12 -16.16 7.11
C GLU A 24 11.69 -14.75 7.51
N GLY A 25 10.41 -14.62 7.88
CA GLY A 25 9.88 -13.46 8.60
C GLY A 25 9.90 -12.14 7.82
N GLU A 26 10.05 -12.18 6.48
CA GLU A 26 10.03 -10.98 5.66
C GLU A 26 8.64 -10.37 5.55
N ILE A 27 8.58 -9.03 5.43
CA ILE A 27 7.36 -8.31 5.09
C ILE A 27 7.48 -7.82 3.65
N PHE A 28 6.58 -8.30 2.80
CA PHE A 28 6.51 -7.92 1.39
C PHE A 28 5.53 -6.76 1.20
N VAL A 29 6.01 -5.66 0.63
CA VAL A 29 5.21 -4.44 0.40
C VAL A 29 5.21 -4.13 -1.10
N PRO A 30 4.06 -4.16 -1.78
CA PRO A 30 4.00 -3.87 -3.21
C PRO A 30 4.21 -2.39 -3.49
N LYS A 31 4.83 -2.07 -4.63
CA LYS A 31 4.96 -0.68 -5.11
C LYS A 31 3.65 -0.23 -5.74
N MET A 32 2.85 0.52 -5.00
CA MET A 32 1.54 1.01 -5.46
C MET A 32 1.50 2.52 -5.64
N GLN A 33 0.68 2.98 -6.59
CA GLN A 33 0.40 4.39 -6.76
C GLN A 33 -0.67 4.86 -5.76
N LYS A 34 -0.46 6.06 -5.20
CA LYS A 34 -1.40 6.72 -4.30
C LYS A 34 -2.38 7.58 -5.09
N TYR A 35 -3.67 7.45 -4.81
CA TYR A 35 -4.74 8.20 -5.49
C TYR A 35 -5.58 9.05 -4.53
N SER A 36 -6.09 10.18 -5.03
CA SER A 36 -7.01 11.04 -4.29
C SER A 36 -8.44 10.51 -4.38
N ILE A 37 -9.06 10.23 -3.23
CA ILE A 37 -10.46 9.79 -3.17
C ILE A 37 -11.40 10.84 -3.77
N LYS A 38 -11.09 12.12 -3.58
CA LYS A 38 -11.89 13.23 -4.13
C LYS A 38 -11.86 13.21 -5.66
N GLU A 39 -10.69 12.99 -6.26
CA GLU A 39 -10.55 12.95 -7.72
C GLU A 39 -11.28 11.74 -8.32
N ILE A 40 -11.18 10.57 -7.67
CA ILE A 40 -11.92 9.37 -8.09
C ILE A 40 -13.42 9.63 -8.00
N ALA A 41 -13.92 10.16 -6.88
CA ALA A 41 -15.34 10.46 -6.71
C ALA A 41 -15.85 11.43 -7.80
N SER A 42 -15.10 12.50 -8.08
CA SER A 42 -15.43 13.48 -9.13
C SER A 42 -15.48 12.90 -10.54
N ARG A 43 -14.75 11.80 -10.81
CA ARG A 43 -14.80 11.08 -12.09
C ARG A 43 -16.05 10.21 -12.21
N ILE A 44 -16.60 9.74 -11.09
CA ILE A 44 -17.79 8.88 -11.06
C ILE A 44 -19.07 9.72 -11.11
N SER A 45 -19.12 10.84 -10.37
CA SER A 45 -20.28 11.74 -10.32
C SER A 45 -19.83 13.14 -9.94
N LYS A 46 -20.69 14.14 -10.17
CA LYS A 46 -20.47 15.51 -9.67
C LYS A 46 -21.31 15.83 -8.43
N LYS A 47 -22.25 14.97 -8.05
CA LYS A 47 -23.16 15.17 -6.92
C LYS A 47 -22.58 14.48 -5.69
N HIS A 48 -21.95 15.25 -4.80
CA HIS A 48 -21.31 14.73 -3.59
C HIS A 48 -21.82 15.45 -2.34
N LYS A 49 -22.09 14.66 -1.29
CA LYS A 49 -22.28 15.18 0.07
C LYS A 49 -20.97 15.00 0.84
N ILE A 50 -20.39 16.09 1.33
CA ILE A 50 -19.19 16.05 2.17
C ILE A 50 -19.62 15.88 3.62
N ILE A 51 -19.23 14.76 4.25
CA ILE A 51 -19.63 14.40 5.63
C ILE A 51 -18.53 14.64 6.67
N GLY A 52 -17.35 15.10 6.26
CA GLY A 52 -16.19 15.27 7.14
C GLY A 52 -15.37 13.98 7.32
N LEU A 53 -14.33 14.06 8.16
CA LEU A 53 -13.44 12.95 8.50
C LEU A 53 -14.04 12.12 9.64
N ARG A 54 -14.05 10.79 9.52
CA ARG A 54 -14.53 9.91 10.59
C ARG A 54 -13.46 9.75 11.67
N ARG A 55 -13.88 9.47 12.91
CA ARG A 55 -12.96 9.27 14.04
C ARG A 55 -11.98 8.13 13.75
N GLY A 56 -10.68 8.39 13.90
CA GLY A 56 -9.61 7.42 13.65
C GLY A 56 -9.19 7.28 12.18
N GLU A 57 -9.83 8.00 11.26
CA GLU A 57 -9.54 7.90 9.84
C GLU A 57 -8.25 8.66 9.47
N LYS A 58 -7.28 7.97 8.86
CA LYS A 58 -6.03 8.59 8.38
C LYS A 58 -6.26 9.37 7.09
N ILE A 59 -5.66 10.55 6.97
CA ILE A 59 -5.72 11.38 5.75
C ILE A 59 -4.92 10.73 4.61
N GLU A 60 -3.76 10.17 4.92
CA GLU A 60 -2.90 9.46 3.97
C GLU A 60 -2.39 8.16 4.57
N GLU A 61 -2.28 7.13 3.74
CA GLU A 61 -1.65 5.87 4.10
C GLU A 61 -0.15 5.89 3.79
N SER A 62 0.61 5.12 4.57
CA SER A 62 2.03 4.83 4.36
C SER A 62 2.17 3.32 4.16
N LEU A 63 2.83 2.90 3.08
CA LEU A 63 3.08 1.47 2.83
C LEU A 63 4.32 0.97 3.56
N ILE A 64 5.32 1.84 3.68
CA ILE A 64 6.58 1.57 4.36
C ILE A 64 6.99 2.81 5.14
N THR A 65 7.50 2.62 6.34
CA THR A 65 8.04 3.70 7.18
C THR A 65 9.50 3.98 6.82
N LYS A 66 10.00 5.15 7.23
CA LYS A 66 11.43 5.51 7.05
C LYS A 66 12.39 4.54 7.75
N VAL A 67 11.94 3.91 8.83
CA VAL A 67 12.75 2.95 9.60
C VAL A 67 12.80 1.62 8.87
N GLU A 68 11.65 1.09 8.44
CA GLU A 68 11.56 -0.15 7.66
C GLU A 68 12.34 -0.04 6.33
N MET A 69 12.30 1.13 5.68
CA MET A 69 13.02 1.37 4.44
C MET A 69 14.54 1.18 4.56
N ARG A 70 15.13 1.37 5.76
CA ARG A 70 16.57 1.13 5.99
C ARG A 70 16.93 -0.34 5.91
N ASN A 71 15.98 -1.22 6.20
CA ASN A 71 16.14 -2.68 6.21
C ASN A 71 15.39 -3.33 5.04
N ALA A 72 14.98 -2.54 4.04
CA ALA A 72 14.21 -3.02 2.90
C ALA A 72 15.11 -3.22 1.68
N LYS A 73 15.01 -4.38 1.06
CA LYS A 73 15.56 -4.65 -0.27
C LYS A 73 14.55 -4.20 -1.32
N GLU A 74 14.95 -3.30 -2.20
CA GLU A 74 14.11 -2.84 -3.30
C GLU A 74 14.18 -3.81 -4.50
N ARG A 75 13.02 -4.15 -5.05
CA ARG A 75 12.84 -4.85 -6.33
C ARG A 75 11.96 -4.01 -7.25
N ASP A 76 11.75 -4.44 -8.49
CA ASP A 76 10.99 -3.67 -9.47
C ASP A 76 9.54 -3.43 -9.04
N ASN A 77 8.86 -4.46 -8.53
CA ASN A 77 7.44 -4.45 -8.16
C ASN A 77 7.16 -4.37 -6.65
N MET A 78 8.18 -4.51 -5.79
CA MET A 78 7.99 -4.59 -4.34
C MET A 78 9.21 -4.14 -3.53
N TRP A 79 9.00 -3.95 -2.23
CA TRP A 79 10.03 -3.90 -1.20
C TRP A 79 9.93 -5.14 -0.32
N ILE A 80 11.07 -5.73 0.00
CA ILE A 80 11.18 -6.88 0.92
C ILE A 80 11.86 -6.38 2.19
N ILE A 81 11.09 -6.20 3.25
CA ILE A 81 11.61 -5.76 4.55
C ILE A 81 12.09 -7.00 5.29
N THR A 82 13.39 -7.08 5.57
CA THR A 82 13.97 -8.19 6.32
C THR A 82 13.96 -7.87 7.81
N GLN A 83 14.04 -8.91 8.64
CA GLN A 83 14.25 -8.73 10.07
C GLN A 83 15.55 -7.94 10.32
N TYR A 84 15.54 -7.19 11.42
CA TYR A 84 16.74 -6.55 11.92
C TYR A 84 17.73 -7.63 12.35
N SER A 85 18.83 -7.79 11.62
CA SER A 85 19.98 -8.55 12.08
C SER A 85 20.91 -7.59 12.84
N PRO A 86 21.24 -7.86 14.11
CA PRO A 86 22.03 -6.97 14.97
C PRO A 86 23.47 -6.74 14.48
#